data_AF-A0A7J0DZ96-F1
#
_entry.id   AF-A0A7J0DZ96-F1
#
_cell.length_a   1.000
_cell.length_b   1.000
_cell.length_c   1.000
_cell.angle_alpha   90.00
_cell.angle_beta   90.00
_cell.angle_gamma   90.00
#
_symmetry.space_group_name_H-M   'P 1'
#
loop_
_entity.id
_entity.type
_entity.pdbx_description
1 polymer ?
#
loop_
_entity_poly.entity_id
_entity_poly.type
_entity_poly.pdbx_seq_one_letter_code
_entity_poly.pdbx_strand_id
1 'polypeptide(L)'
;MASPFTAKHASVAPTTDIIRQGRSTLVTTLQMFKILGLNCLATAYVLSVMHLDGVKLGDIQATISGVFTASFFLFISHARPLPTLSAERPHPNIFSYVFLSLLGQFSLSTCFSWFSSVKEAQKYMPDECIEPDSNFYPNLVNTVSYMVNMMIQVATFAVNYMGHPFNQSITENKPFLYALLAAVGFFTVITSMLFRDLNDWLKLVPLPKGLRDKLLIWAFLMFLVCYMWERLLRWAFPGRIPSWKRRQKLAVANLEKKRV
;
A
#
# COMPACT_ATOMS: atom_id res chain seq x y z
N MET A 1 34.90 -24.91 1.87
CA MET A 1 34.06 -23.83 1.30
C MET A 1 32.97 -23.50 2.31
N ALA A 2 33.07 -22.37 3.03
CA ALA A 2 32.14 -21.99 4.09
C ALA A 2 31.42 -20.65 3.84
N SER A 3 31.74 -19.96 2.73
CA SER A 3 31.10 -18.69 2.39
C SER A 3 29.75 -18.93 1.71
N PRO A 4 28.66 -18.25 2.13
CA PRO A 4 27.36 -18.34 1.49
C PRO A 4 27.32 -17.66 0.10
N PHE A 5 28.29 -16.79 -0.20
CA PHE A 5 28.44 -16.14 -1.50
C PHE A 5 29.81 -16.49 -2.10
N THR A 6 29.81 -16.87 -3.38
CA THR A 6 31.03 -17.17 -4.14
C THR A 6 31.09 -16.26 -5.36
N ALA A 7 32.09 -15.36 -5.39
CA ALA A 7 32.32 -14.51 -6.56
C ALA A 7 33.05 -15.30 -7.65
N LYS A 8 32.47 -15.34 -8.86
CA LYS A 8 33.10 -15.99 -10.03
C LYS A 8 34.16 -15.11 -10.71
N HIS A 9 34.11 -13.80 -10.52
CA HIS A 9 35.06 -12.85 -11.09
C HIS A 9 36.08 -12.41 -10.04
N ALA A 10 37.34 -12.22 -10.47
CA ALA A 10 38.44 -11.75 -9.62
C ALA A 10 38.38 -10.24 -9.28
N SER A 11 37.17 -9.69 -9.15
CA SER A 11 36.92 -8.28 -8.85
C SER A 11 36.28 -8.12 -7.48
N VAL A 12 36.46 -6.95 -6.86
CA VAL A 12 35.80 -6.56 -5.60
C VAL A 12 34.41 -5.93 -5.82
N ALA A 13 34.01 -5.68 -7.07
CA ALA A 13 32.70 -5.13 -7.41
C ALA A 13 31.51 -5.96 -6.87
N PRO A 14 31.52 -7.31 -6.89
CA PRO A 14 30.43 -8.13 -6.35
C PRO A 14 30.09 -7.83 -4.89
N THR A 15 31.05 -7.40 -4.08
CA THR A 15 30.82 -7.00 -2.68
C THR A 15 29.86 -5.81 -2.60
N THR A 16 30.04 -4.81 -3.48
CA THR A 16 29.16 -3.63 -3.52
C THR A 16 27.78 -3.95 -4.09
N ASP A 17 27.71 -4.87 -5.05
CA ASP A 17 26.45 -5.32 -5.64
C ASP A 17 25.60 -6.11 -4.63
N ILE A 18 26.23 -6.99 -3.83
CA ILE A 18 25.54 -7.73 -2.75
C ILE A 18 24.97 -6.75 -1.71
N ILE A 19 25.73 -5.72 -1.31
CA ILE A 19 25.26 -4.72 -0.34
C ILE A 19 24.09 -3.91 -0.91
N ARG A 20 24.18 -3.50 -2.18
CA ARG A 20 23.12 -2.77 -2.89
C ARG A 20 21.85 -3.60 -2.98
N GLN A 21 21.97 -4.85 -3.42
CA GLN A 21 20.85 -5.79 -3.51
C GLN A 21 20.25 -6.04 -2.12
N GLY A 22 21.07 -6.31 -1.10
CA GLY A 22 20.59 -6.54 0.26
C GLY A 22 19.80 -5.36 0.84
N ARG A 23 20.21 -4.12 0.55
CA ARG A 23 19.47 -2.91 0.98
C ARG A 23 18.14 -2.75 0.26
N SER A 24 18.13 -2.92 -1.06
CA SER A 24 16.90 -2.88 -1.86
C SER A 24 15.93 -3.97 -1.41
N THR A 25 16.40 -5.21 -1.26
CA THR A 25 15.59 -6.34 -0.76
C THR A 25 15.04 -6.06 0.62
N LEU A 26 15.84 -5.53 1.56
CA LEU A 26 15.36 -5.20 2.90
C LEU A 26 14.24 -4.16 2.86
N VAL A 27 14.39 -3.08 2.09
CA VAL A 27 13.35 -2.06 1.92
C VAL A 27 12.10 -2.65 1.28
N THR A 28 12.27 -3.47 0.23
CA THR A 28 11.18 -4.16 -0.45
C THR A 28 10.40 -5.09 0.48
N THR A 29 11.08 -5.85 1.32
CA THR A 29 10.44 -6.72 2.32
C THR A 29 9.68 -5.90 3.36
N LEU A 30 10.25 -4.79 3.85
CA LEU A 30 9.59 -3.93 4.83
C LEU A 30 8.31 -3.28 4.27
N GLN A 31 8.35 -2.75 3.04
CA GLN A 31 7.15 -2.18 2.41
C GLN A 31 6.09 -3.26 2.13
N MET A 32 6.50 -4.48 1.76
CA MET A 32 5.56 -5.58 1.56
C MET A 32 4.87 -5.97 2.86
N PHE A 33 5.59 -6.06 3.98
CA PHE A 33 4.99 -6.32 5.29
C PHE A 33 4.00 -5.23 5.70
N LYS A 34 4.31 -3.95 5.42
CA LYS A 34 3.37 -2.84 5.64
C LYS A 34 2.08 -2.98 4.84
N ILE A 35 2.22 -3.18 3.53
CA ILE A 35 1.09 -3.30 2.61
C ILE A 35 0.24 -4.51 2.97
N LEU A 36 0.86 -5.66 3.26
CA LEU A 36 0.14 -6.87 3.66
C LEU A 36 -0.64 -6.66 4.96
N GLY A 37 -0.02 -6.04 5.97
CA GLY A 37 -0.68 -5.73 7.24
C GLY A 37 -1.87 -4.79 7.06
N LEU A 38 -1.70 -3.71 6.30
CA LEU A 38 -2.77 -2.75 5.99
C LEU A 38 -3.91 -3.38 5.21
N ASN A 39 -3.62 -4.18 4.19
CA ASN A 39 -4.63 -4.85 3.37
C ASN A 39 -5.41 -5.88 4.20
N CYS A 40 -4.74 -6.62 5.09
CA CYS A 40 -5.37 -7.56 6.01
C CYS A 40 -6.33 -6.84 6.97
N LEU A 41 -5.87 -5.78 7.62
CA LEU A 41 -6.68 -4.99 8.54
C LEU A 41 -7.88 -4.32 7.84
N ALA A 42 -7.67 -3.72 6.67
CA ALA A 42 -8.72 -3.09 5.88
C ALA A 42 -9.77 -4.11 5.43
N THR A 43 -9.33 -5.25 4.90
CA THR A 43 -10.24 -6.33 4.46
C THR A 43 -11.03 -6.90 5.64
N ALA A 44 -10.36 -7.14 6.78
CA ALA A 44 -11.02 -7.63 7.99
C ALA A 44 -12.09 -6.63 8.50
N TYR A 45 -11.79 -5.33 8.46
CA TYR A 45 -12.75 -4.30 8.82
C TYR A 45 -13.94 -4.25 7.86
N VAL A 46 -13.70 -4.22 6.55
CA VAL A 46 -14.78 -4.20 5.55
C VAL A 46 -15.65 -5.45 5.68
N LEU A 47 -15.04 -6.63 5.84
CA LEU A 47 -15.76 -7.88 6.06
C LEU A 47 -16.57 -7.86 7.35
N SER A 48 -16.04 -7.27 8.43
CA SER A 48 -16.76 -7.12 9.70
C SER A 48 -17.98 -6.21 9.55
N VAL A 49 -17.87 -5.09 8.84
CA VAL A 49 -19.01 -4.18 8.60
C VAL A 49 -20.06 -4.89 7.75
N MET A 50 -19.66 -5.53 6.66
CA MET A 50 -20.58 -6.27 5.80
C MET A 50 -21.27 -7.42 6.53
N HIS A 51 -20.57 -8.12 7.42
CA HIS A 51 -21.15 -9.19 8.22
C HIS A 51 -22.22 -8.67 9.21
N LEU A 52 -21.98 -7.51 9.83
CA LEU A 52 -22.97 -6.87 10.70
C LEU A 52 -24.21 -6.39 9.93
N ASP A 53 -24.03 -5.95 8.69
CA ASP A 53 -25.13 -5.52 7.80
C ASP A 53 -25.78 -6.71 7.05
N GLY A 54 -25.39 -7.95 7.34
CA GLY A 54 -25.93 -9.16 6.68
C GLY A 54 -25.65 -9.24 5.18
N VAL A 55 -24.58 -8.59 4.71
CA VAL A 55 -24.20 -8.50 3.30
C VAL A 55 -22.96 -9.35 3.02
N LYS A 56 -22.93 -10.03 1.88
CA LYS A 56 -21.77 -10.80 1.40
C LYS A 56 -21.16 -10.13 0.17
N LEU A 57 -19.84 -10.26 -0.02
CA LEU A 57 -19.19 -9.90 -1.29
C LEU A 57 -19.51 -10.95 -2.36
N GLY A 58 -19.60 -10.52 -3.63
CA GLY A 58 -19.74 -11.47 -4.74
C GLY A 58 -18.43 -12.19 -5.05
N ASP A 59 -18.50 -13.46 -5.47
CA ASP A 59 -17.31 -14.26 -5.80
C ASP A 59 -16.44 -13.62 -6.91
N ILE A 60 -17.09 -13.00 -7.90
CA ILE A 60 -16.42 -12.29 -9.00
C ILE A 60 -15.69 -11.05 -8.46
N GLN A 61 -16.33 -10.30 -7.55
CA GLN A 61 -15.75 -9.12 -6.91
C GLN A 61 -14.49 -9.49 -6.12
N ALA A 62 -14.56 -10.57 -5.32
CA ALA A 62 -13.42 -11.09 -4.58
C ALA A 62 -12.28 -11.55 -5.49
N THR A 63 -12.61 -12.25 -6.58
CA THR A 63 -11.63 -12.74 -7.56
C THR A 63 -10.87 -11.58 -8.21
N ILE A 64 -11.56 -10.54 -8.67
CA ILE A 64 -10.94 -9.38 -9.32
C ILE A 64 -10.01 -8.63 -8.35
N SER A 65 -10.47 -8.37 -7.13
CA SER A 65 -9.63 -7.73 -6.10
C SER A 65 -8.40 -8.57 -5.76
N GLY A 66 -8.55 -9.91 -5.74
CA GLY A 66 -7.43 -10.84 -5.56
C GLY A 66 -6.40 -10.76 -6.70
N VAL A 67 -6.85 -10.72 -7.95
CA VAL A 67 -5.98 -10.58 -9.14
C VAL A 67 -5.23 -9.25 -9.12
N PHE A 68 -5.88 -8.14 -8.80
CA PHE A 68 -5.22 -6.84 -8.65
C PHE A 68 -4.16 -6.87 -7.55
N THR A 69 -4.50 -7.42 -6.38
CA THR A 69 -3.58 -7.56 -5.25
C THR A 69 -2.35 -8.38 -5.63
N ALA A 70 -2.55 -9.54 -6.25
CA ALA A 70 -1.46 -10.41 -6.70
C ALA A 70 -0.57 -9.71 -7.73
N SER A 71 -1.17 -9.01 -8.69
CA SER A 71 -0.45 -8.25 -9.72
C SER A 71 0.41 -7.15 -9.09
N PHE A 72 -0.14 -6.39 -8.13
CA PHE A 72 0.63 -5.36 -7.42
C PHE A 72 1.81 -5.95 -6.63
N PHE A 73 1.60 -7.04 -5.88
CA PHE A 73 2.69 -7.68 -5.15
C PHE A 73 3.79 -8.20 -6.08
N LEU A 74 3.42 -8.76 -7.24
CA LEU A 74 4.37 -9.23 -8.24
C LEU A 74 5.21 -8.09 -8.82
N PHE A 75 4.59 -6.97 -9.18
CA PHE A 75 5.34 -5.84 -9.75
C PHE A 75 6.17 -5.08 -8.73
N ILE A 76 5.78 -5.10 -7.46
CA ILE A 76 6.60 -4.58 -6.35
C ILE A 76 7.80 -5.49 -6.10
N SER A 77 7.64 -6.82 -6.19
CA SER A 77 8.77 -7.75 -6.01
C SER A 77 9.81 -7.66 -7.12
N HIS A 78 9.41 -7.26 -8.32
CA HIS A 78 10.30 -7.07 -9.47
C HIS A 78 10.99 -5.70 -9.53
N ALA A 79 10.79 -4.82 -8.53
CA ALA A 79 11.43 -3.51 -8.51
C ALA A 79 12.96 -3.64 -8.47
N ARG A 80 13.65 -2.99 -9.42
CA ARG A 80 15.12 -3.08 -9.52
C ARG A 80 15.82 -2.17 -8.50
N PRO A 81 16.97 -2.59 -7.95
CA PRO A 81 17.79 -1.75 -7.08
C PRO A 81 18.42 -0.59 -7.87
N LEU A 82 18.63 0.56 -7.21
CA LEU A 82 19.38 1.67 -7.80
C LEU A 82 20.88 1.38 -7.94
N PRO A 83 21.53 1.75 -9.06
CA PRO A 83 22.97 1.53 -9.26
C PRO A 83 23.84 2.39 -8.32
N THR A 84 23.31 3.49 -7.79
CA THR A 84 24.03 4.37 -6.87
C THR A 84 23.74 4.00 -5.42
N LEU A 85 24.77 3.99 -4.57
CA LEU A 85 24.64 3.63 -3.16
C LEU A 85 24.32 4.89 -2.34
N SER A 86 23.08 5.03 -1.85
CA SER A 86 22.72 6.15 -0.96
C SER A 86 23.45 6.07 0.39
N ALA A 87 23.73 7.22 1.01
CA ALA A 87 24.30 7.30 2.35
C ALA A 87 23.30 6.90 3.46
N GLU A 88 22.00 6.99 3.19
CA GLU A 88 20.94 6.78 4.17
C GLU A 88 20.69 5.29 4.43
N ARG A 89 20.69 4.83 5.69
CA ARG A 89 20.45 3.42 5.99
C ARG A 89 18.95 3.12 6.04
N PRO A 90 18.49 1.98 5.50
CA PRO A 90 17.12 1.54 5.73
C PRO A 90 16.90 1.33 7.23
N HIS A 91 15.68 1.60 7.70
CA HIS A 91 15.35 1.48 9.12
C HIS A 91 15.52 0.02 9.58
N PRO A 92 16.38 -0.25 10.58
CA PRO A 92 16.65 -1.62 11.02
C PRO A 92 15.54 -2.18 11.91
N ASN A 93 14.78 -1.32 12.60
CA ASN A 93 13.74 -1.74 13.53
C ASN A 93 12.36 -1.55 12.91
N ILE A 94 11.66 -2.66 12.72
CA ILE A 94 10.29 -2.72 12.20
C ILE A 94 9.34 -2.01 13.19
N PHE A 95 9.45 -2.30 14.48
CA PHE A 95 8.35 -2.03 15.42
C PHE A 95 7.98 -0.57 15.69
N SER A 96 8.88 0.41 15.70
CA SER A 96 8.48 1.77 16.13
C SER A 96 7.86 2.60 15.00
N TYR A 97 8.55 2.70 13.86
CA TYR A 97 8.09 3.50 12.72
C TYR A 97 7.00 2.78 11.95
N VAL A 98 7.23 1.50 11.63
CA VAL A 98 6.31 0.74 10.78
C VAL A 98 4.97 0.57 11.47
N PHE A 99 4.96 0.21 12.75
CA PHE A 99 3.72 0.00 13.50
C PHE A 99 2.90 1.30 13.64
N LEU A 100 3.54 2.44 13.92
CA LEU A 100 2.85 3.73 14.03
C LEU A 100 2.26 4.18 12.69
N SER A 101 3.02 4.00 11.60
CA SER A 101 2.53 4.23 10.25
C SER A 101 1.33 3.33 9.92
N LEU A 102 1.44 2.03 10.24
CA LEU A 102 0.41 1.03 9.95
C LEU A 102 -0.88 1.34 10.72
N LEU A 103 -0.79 1.56 12.03
CA LEU A 103 -1.94 1.91 12.87
C LEU A 103 -2.57 3.25 12.46
N GLY A 104 -1.75 4.26 12.15
CA GLY A 104 -2.25 5.57 11.75
C GLY A 104 -2.93 5.56 10.37
N GLN A 105 -2.33 4.90 9.38
CA GLN A 105 -2.98 4.75 8.07
C GLN A 105 -4.25 3.90 8.17
N PHE A 106 -4.24 2.83 8.98
CA PHE A 106 -5.44 2.02 9.22
C PHE A 106 -6.54 2.83 9.90
N SER A 107 -6.24 3.54 10.98
CA SER A 107 -7.25 4.33 11.71
C SER A 107 -7.84 5.43 10.81
N LEU A 108 -7.01 6.11 10.01
CA LEU A 108 -7.48 7.12 9.06
C LEU A 108 -8.35 6.51 7.96
N SER A 109 -7.91 5.41 7.33
CA SER A 109 -8.65 4.76 6.24
C SER A 109 -9.99 4.20 6.74
N THR A 110 -10.00 3.58 7.91
CA THR A 110 -11.19 3.01 8.56
C THR A 110 -12.15 4.08 9.03
N CYS A 111 -11.66 5.15 9.68
CA CYS A 111 -12.51 6.24 10.15
C CYS A 111 -13.15 7.00 8.98
N PHE A 112 -12.39 7.19 7.91
CA PHE A 112 -12.89 7.83 6.69
C PHE A 112 -13.92 6.94 5.97
N SER A 113 -13.68 5.63 5.90
CA SER A 113 -14.61 4.65 5.34
C SER A 113 -15.89 4.52 6.15
N TRP A 114 -15.80 4.53 7.49
CA TRP A 114 -16.96 4.56 8.37
C TRP A 114 -17.80 5.81 8.16
N PHE A 115 -17.15 6.99 8.12
CA PHE A 115 -17.83 8.25 7.90
C PHE A 115 -18.51 8.29 6.52
N SER A 116 -17.95 7.61 5.50
CA SER A 116 -18.46 7.57 4.13
C SER A 116 -19.61 6.59 3.96
N SER A 117 -19.38 5.33 4.36
CA SER A 117 -20.28 4.23 4.10
C SER A 117 -21.44 4.22 5.08
N VAL A 118 -21.19 4.33 6.38
CA VAL A 118 -22.26 4.14 7.38
C VAL A 118 -23.22 5.33 7.41
N LYS A 119 -22.71 6.59 7.39
CA LYS A 119 -23.59 7.76 7.47
C LYS A 119 -24.43 8.02 6.22
N GLU A 120 -23.92 7.73 5.02
CA GLU A 120 -24.69 7.94 3.80
C GLU A 120 -25.50 6.69 3.43
N ALA A 121 -25.01 5.46 3.63
CA ALA A 121 -25.80 4.27 3.30
C ALA A 121 -27.03 4.11 4.23
N GLN A 122 -26.91 4.40 5.53
CA GLN A 122 -28.06 4.43 6.45
C GLN A 122 -29.08 5.52 6.10
N LYS A 123 -28.71 6.54 5.31
CA LYS A 123 -29.63 7.59 4.88
C LYS A 123 -30.49 7.17 3.68
N TYR A 124 -30.03 6.18 2.89
CA TYR A 124 -30.71 5.71 1.69
C TYR A 124 -31.33 4.31 1.81
N MET A 125 -31.07 3.57 2.90
CA MET A 125 -31.77 2.32 3.20
C MET A 125 -32.70 2.46 4.42
N PRO A 126 -33.93 1.91 4.37
CA PRO A 126 -34.68 1.60 5.58
C PRO A 126 -33.98 0.44 6.35
N ASP A 127 -34.14 0.41 7.68
CA ASP A 127 -33.62 -0.66 8.56
C ASP A 127 -34.31 -2.01 8.24
N GLU A 128 -33.90 -2.68 7.17
CA GLU A 128 -34.26 -4.08 6.93
C GLU A 128 -33.18 -4.97 7.55
N CYS A 129 -33.55 -5.69 8.61
CA CYS A 129 -32.71 -6.70 9.22
C CYS A 129 -32.55 -7.88 8.24
N ILE A 130 -31.47 -7.90 7.47
CA ILE A 130 -31.14 -9.07 6.67
C ILE A 130 -30.38 -10.08 7.55
N GLU A 131 -30.86 -11.33 7.57
CA GLU A 131 -30.20 -12.42 8.28
C GLU A 131 -28.77 -12.68 7.73
N PRO A 132 -27.74 -12.77 8.59
CA PRO A 132 -26.33 -12.93 8.18
C PRO A 132 -26.04 -14.16 7.29
N ASP A 133 -26.89 -15.18 7.35
CA ASP A 133 -26.73 -16.45 6.64
C ASP A 133 -27.51 -16.54 5.31
N SER A 134 -28.21 -15.48 4.91
CA SER A 134 -28.96 -15.46 3.65
C SER A 134 -28.05 -15.49 2.39
N ASN A 135 -28.64 -15.82 1.24
CA ASN A 135 -27.95 -15.85 -0.06
C ASN A 135 -27.53 -14.43 -0.49
N PHE A 136 -26.46 -14.32 -1.26
CA PHE A 136 -25.98 -13.04 -1.80
C PHE A 136 -27.09 -12.30 -2.56
N TYR A 137 -27.46 -11.11 -2.10
CA TYR A 137 -28.34 -10.18 -2.79
C TYR A 137 -27.57 -8.88 -3.10
N PRO A 138 -27.66 -8.36 -4.33
CA PRO A 138 -26.99 -7.11 -4.70
C PRO A 138 -27.63 -5.95 -3.95
N ASN A 139 -26.86 -5.33 -3.05
CA ASN A 139 -27.29 -4.18 -2.25
C ASN A 139 -26.42 -2.95 -2.54
N LEU A 140 -26.96 -1.76 -2.26
CA LEU A 140 -26.23 -0.51 -2.29
C LEU A 140 -25.06 -0.55 -1.30
N VAL A 141 -25.26 -1.10 -0.09
CA VAL A 141 -24.20 -1.28 0.91
C VAL A 141 -23.07 -2.19 0.40
N ASN A 142 -23.40 -3.26 -0.32
CA ASN A 142 -22.39 -4.14 -0.95
C ASN A 142 -21.55 -3.36 -1.97
N THR A 143 -22.23 -2.61 -2.85
CA THR A 143 -21.60 -1.85 -3.93
C THR A 143 -20.66 -0.79 -3.37
N VAL A 144 -21.11 -0.03 -2.36
CA VAL A 144 -20.30 1.00 -1.70
C VAL A 144 -19.13 0.36 -0.95
N SER A 145 -19.36 -0.72 -0.20
CA SER A 145 -18.30 -1.42 0.54
C SER A 145 -17.23 -2.00 -0.38
N TYR A 146 -17.62 -2.59 -1.51
CA TYR A 146 -16.68 -3.07 -2.53
C TYR A 146 -15.83 -1.92 -3.11
N MET A 147 -16.47 -0.80 -3.48
CA MET A 147 -15.75 0.36 -4.00
C MET A 147 -14.77 0.95 -2.98
N VAL A 148 -15.20 1.08 -1.72
CA VAL A 148 -14.35 1.55 -0.62
C VAL A 148 -13.18 0.60 -0.39
N ASN A 149 -13.40 -0.72 -0.40
CA ASN A 149 -12.33 -1.70 -0.26
C ASN A 149 -11.30 -1.58 -1.39
N MET A 150 -11.77 -1.46 -2.64
CA MET A 150 -10.89 -1.30 -3.80
C MET A 150 -10.08 0.00 -3.72
N MET A 151 -10.71 1.09 -3.30
CA MET A 151 -10.09 2.39 -3.09
C MET A 151 -8.98 2.34 -2.02
N ILE A 152 -9.28 1.78 -0.84
CA ILE A 152 -8.28 1.62 0.24
C ILE A 152 -7.12 0.76 -0.26
N GLN A 153 -7.40 -0.32 -0.96
CA GLN A 153 -6.38 -1.21 -1.50
C GLN A 153 -5.44 -0.48 -2.46
N VAL A 154 -5.97 0.17 -3.50
CA VAL A 154 -5.16 0.89 -4.50
C VAL A 154 -4.33 2.00 -3.83
N ALA A 155 -4.94 2.78 -2.93
CA ALA A 155 -4.24 3.84 -2.22
C ALA A 155 -3.16 3.29 -1.27
N THR A 156 -3.39 2.16 -0.61
CA THR A 156 -2.40 1.49 0.24
C THR A 156 -1.15 1.14 -0.55
N PHE A 157 -1.32 0.53 -1.73
CA PHE A 157 -0.20 0.20 -2.62
C PHE A 157 0.53 1.44 -3.13
N ALA A 158 -0.20 2.49 -3.51
CA ALA A 158 0.40 3.72 -4.04
C ALA A 158 1.16 4.52 -2.98
N VAL A 159 0.62 4.68 -1.77
CA VAL A 159 1.21 5.50 -0.71
C VAL A 159 2.40 4.82 -0.03
N ASN A 160 2.32 3.49 0.15
CA ASN A 160 3.36 2.73 0.85
C ASN A 160 4.50 2.25 -0.05
N TYR A 161 4.39 2.43 -1.37
CA TYR A 161 5.50 2.16 -2.27
C TYR A 161 6.67 3.09 -1.98
N MET A 162 7.83 2.51 -1.67
CA MET A 162 9.05 3.22 -1.39
C MET A 162 9.99 3.15 -2.61
N GLY A 163 10.12 4.27 -3.32
CA GLY A 163 11.05 4.42 -4.45
C GLY A 163 12.44 4.87 -4.01
N HIS A 164 12.89 6.01 -4.52
CA HIS A 164 14.16 6.61 -4.12
C HIS A 164 14.21 6.82 -2.60
N PRO A 165 15.39 6.61 -1.96
CA PRO A 165 16.72 6.46 -2.56
C PRO A 165 17.21 5.01 -2.76
N PHE A 166 16.37 3.99 -2.52
CA PHE A 166 16.80 2.58 -2.49
C PHE A 166 16.32 1.76 -3.71
N ASN A 167 15.10 2.05 -4.18
CA ASN A 167 14.45 1.37 -5.30
C ASN A 167 14.04 2.37 -6.37
N GLN A 168 13.76 1.86 -7.57
CA GLN A 168 13.18 2.67 -8.64
C GLN A 168 11.88 3.33 -8.20
N SER A 169 11.66 4.58 -8.62
CA SER A 169 10.39 5.27 -8.41
C SER A 169 9.23 4.57 -9.14
N ILE A 170 7.99 4.91 -8.76
CA ILE A 170 6.78 4.37 -9.42
C ILE A 170 6.83 4.64 -10.93
N THR A 171 7.30 5.82 -11.34
CA THR A 171 7.40 6.23 -12.75
C THR A 171 8.48 5.47 -13.53
N GLU A 172 9.55 5.05 -12.86
CA GLU A 172 10.60 4.23 -13.48
C GLU A 172 10.18 2.76 -13.58
N ASN A 173 9.38 2.28 -12.62
CA ASN A 173 8.82 0.94 -12.63
C ASN A 173 7.54 0.87 -13.50
N LYS A 174 7.74 0.91 -14.83
CA LYS A 174 6.65 0.86 -15.83
C LYS A 174 5.56 -0.19 -15.56
N PRO A 175 5.86 -1.47 -15.25
CA PRO A 175 4.79 -2.45 -15.03
C PRO A 175 3.94 -2.12 -13.80
N PHE A 176 4.56 -1.63 -12.70
CA PHE A 176 3.82 -1.19 -11.53
C PHE A 176 2.96 0.06 -11.82
N LEU A 177 3.50 1.02 -12.58
CA LEU A 177 2.75 2.21 -13.01
C LEU A 177 1.51 1.83 -13.84
N TYR A 178 1.66 0.96 -14.84
CA TYR A 178 0.53 0.53 -15.66
C TYR A 178 -0.52 -0.23 -14.86
N ALA A 179 -0.10 -1.08 -13.92
CA ALA A 179 -1.03 -1.76 -13.03
C ALA A 179 -1.80 -0.77 -12.15
N LEU A 180 -1.13 0.25 -11.62
CA LEU A 180 -1.75 1.27 -10.79
C LEU A 180 -2.75 2.12 -11.59
N LEU A 181 -2.36 2.55 -12.79
CA LEU A 181 -3.25 3.29 -13.70
C LEU A 181 -4.45 2.44 -14.13
N ALA A 182 -4.24 1.14 -14.40
CA ALA A 182 -5.33 0.22 -14.74
C ALA A 182 -6.31 0.07 -13.58
N ALA A 183 -5.85 -0.03 -12.34
CA ALA A 183 -6.73 -0.14 -11.17
C ALA A 183 -7.50 1.16 -10.88
N VAL A 184 -6.85 2.33 -10.99
CA VAL A 184 -7.52 3.63 -10.86
C VAL A 184 -8.53 3.83 -12.00
N GLY A 185 -8.16 3.46 -13.23
CA GLY A 185 -9.05 3.47 -14.39
C GLY A 185 -10.26 2.57 -14.18
N PHE A 186 -10.05 1.33 -13.74
CA PHE A 186 -11.12 0.40 -13.40
C PHE A 186 -12.04 0.96 -12.31
N PHE A 187 -11.48 1.49 -11.22
CA PHE A 187 -12.24 2.13 -10.14
C PHE A 187 -13.10 3.29 -10.66
N THR A 188 -12.52 4.20 -11.43
CA THR A 188 -13.26 5.35 -11.98
C THR A 188 -14.35 4.91 -12.95
N VAL A 189 -14.14 3.84 -13.73
CA VAL A 189 -15.13 3.25 -14.65
C VAL A 189 -16.31 2.65 -13.88
N ILE A 190 -16.06 1.80 -12.87
CA ILE A 190 -17.13 1.16 -12.08
C ILE A 190 -17.94 2.20 -11.30
N THR A 191 -17.27 3.20 -10.70
CA THR A 191 -17.94 4.29 -9.98
C THR A 191 -18.69 5.20 -10.94
N SER A 192 -18.18 5.39 -12.16
CA SER A 192 -18.82 6.25 -13.16
C SER A 192 -20.04 5.64 -13.84
N MET A 193 -20.28 4.34 -13.66
CA MET A 193 -21.35 3.59 -14.31
C MET A 193 -21.38 3.80 -15.82
N LEU A 194 -20.21 3.98 -16.43
CA LEU A 194 -20.08 4.23 -17.87
C LEU A 194 -20.42 2.96 -18.67
N PHE A 195 -20.10 1.79 -18.12
CA PHE A 195 -20.40 0.48 -18.72
C PHE A 195 -21.38 -0.29 -17.84
N ARG A 196 -22.64 -0.37 -18.28
CA ARG A 196 -23.70 -1.07 -17.56
C ARG A 196 -23.46 -2.58 -17.51
N ASP A 197 -23.00 -3.16 -18.62
CA ASP A 197 -22.71 -4.60 -18.72
C ASP A 197 -21.62 -5.05 -17.74
N LEU A 198 -20.59 -4.21 -17.52
CA LEU A 198 -19.54 -4.50 -16.54
C LEU A 198 -20.10 -4.45 -15.11
N ASN A 199 -20.93 -3.45 -14.81
CA ASN A 199 -21.56 -3.31 -13.50
C ASN A 199 -22.54 -4.44 -13.21
N ASP A 200 -23.33 -4.87 -14.20
CA ASP A 200 -24.26 -5.99 -14.08
C ASP A 200 -23.51 -7.31 -13.88
N TRP A 201 -22.37 -7.51 -14.58
CA TRP A 201 -21.49 -8.66 -14.39
C TRP A 201 -20.87 -8.69 -12.98
N LEU A 202 -20.47 -7.53 -12.45
CA LEU A 202 -20.01 -7.35 -11.06
C LEU A 202 -21.15 -7.34 -10.03
N LYS A 203 -22.42 -7.43 -10.47
CA LYS A 203 -23.64 -7.32 -9.66
C LYS A 203 -23.65 -6.04 -8.78
N LEU A 204 -23.22 -4.91 -9.34
CA LEU A 204 -23.19 -3.61 -8.69
C LEU A 204 -24.52 -2.88 -8.88
N VAL A 205 -25.10 -2.41 -7.77
CA VAL A 205 -26.37 -1.67 -7.78
C VAL A 205 -26.12 -0.22 -8.25
N PRO A 206 -27.00 0.36 -9.09
CA PRO A 206 -26.84 1.73 -9.55
C PRO A 206 -26.77 2.74 -8.39
N LEU A 207 -25.73 3.56 -8.39
CA LEU A 207 -25.50 4.60 -7.37
C LEU A 207 -26.28 5.88 -7.74
N PRO A 208 -26.96 6.53 -6.79
CA PRO A 208 -27.52 7.85 -7.03
C PRO A 208 -26.38 8.85 -7.33
N LYS A 209 -26.62 9.77 -8.27
CA LYS A 209 -25.59 10.70 -8.79
C LYS A 209 -24.84 11.45 -7.68
N GLY A 210 -25.55 11.91 -6.65
CA GLY A 210 -24.94 12.60 -5.51
C GLY A 210 -24.02 11.71 -4.65
N LEU A 211 -24.28 10.40 -4.56
CA LEU A 211 -23.43 9.47 -3.82
C LEU A 211 -22.18 9.11 -4.63
N ARG A 212 -22.31 8.98 -5.96
CA ARG A 212 -21.18 8.74 -6.87
C ARG A 212 -20.13 9.84 -6.76
N ASP A 213 -20.54 11.11 -6.89
CA ASP A 213 -19.60 12.24 -6.88
C ASP A 213 -18.93 12.38 -5.51
N LYS A 214 -19.69 12.15 -4.43
CA LYS A 214 -19.14 12.04 -3.08
C LYS A 214 -18.09 10.93 -3.01
N LEU A 215 -18.37 9.71 -3.43
CA LEU A 215 -17.40 8.60 -3.36
C LEU A 215 -16.08 8.90 -4.07
N LEU A 216 -16.11 9.58 -5.23
CA LEU A 216 -14.90 10.00 -5.94
C LEU A 216 -14.11 11.06 -5.18
N ILE A 217 -14.79 12.08 -4.64
CA ILE A 217 -14.15 13.11 -3.80
C ILE A 217 -13.53 12.46 -2.56
N TRP A 218 -14.24 11.52 -1.96
CA TRP A 218 -13.80 10.81 -0.78
C TRP A 218 -12.57 9.95 -1.08
N ALA A 219 -12.55 9.24 -2.22
CA ALA A 219 -11.37 8.52 -2.67
C ALA A 219 -10.14 9.40 -2.80
N PHE A 220 -10.30 10.58 -3.40
CA PHE A 220 -9.23 11.55 -3.54
C PHE A 220 -8.73 12.06 -2.18
N LEU A 221 -9.66 12.43 -1.27
CA LEU A 221 -9.32 12.92 0.07
C LEU A 221 -8.62 11.84 0.90
N MET A 222 -9.10 10.59 0.86
CA MET A 222 -8.50 9.47 1.58
C MET A 222 -7.05 9.25 1.12
N PHE A 223 -6.83 9.22 -0.20
CA PHE A 223 -5.49 9.12 -0.77
C PHE A 223 -4.58 10.25 -0.29
N LEU A 224 -5.08 11.50 -0.30
CA LEU A 224 -4.32 12.68 0.12
C LEU A 224 -3.97 12.62 1.61
N VAL A 225 -4.92 12.25 2.48
CA VAL A 225 -4.72 12.14 3.93
C VAL A 225 -3.71 11.04 4.25
N CYS A 226 -3.85 9.85 3.66
CA CYS A 226 -2.88 8.75 3.83
C CYS A 226 -1.49 9.14 3.32
N TYR A 227 -1.42 9.83 2.18
CA TYR A 227 -0.17 10.32 1.61
C TYR A 227 0.52 11.35 2.52
N MET A 228 -0.23 12.32 3.03
CA MET A 228 0.28 13.32 3.96
C MET A 228 0.75 12.69 5.27
N TRP A 229 -0.01 11.75 5.82
CA TRP A 229 0.35 11.03 7.03
C TRP A 229 1.67 10.27 6.89
N GLU A 230 1.83 9.52 5.80
CA GLU A 230 3.08 8.79 5.53
C GLU A 230 4.25 9.75 5.30
N ARG A 231 4.02 10.90 4.63
CA ARG A 231 5.06 11.90 4.43
C ARG A 231 5.48 12.57 5.73
N LEU A 232 4.53 12.86 6.63
CA LEU A 232 4.78 13.42 7.95
C LEU A 232 5.59 12.44 8.80
N LEU A 233 5.22 11.15 8.80
CA LEU A 233 5.97 10.13 9.53
C LEU A 233 7.39 9.95 9.01
N ARG A 234 7.58 9.93 7.69
CA ARG A 234 8.94 9.89 7.08
C ARG A 234 9.78 11.10 7.49
N TRP A 235 9.15 12.26 7.62
CA TRP A 235 9.82 13.48 8.06
C TRP A 235 10.15 13.44 9.57
N ALA A 236 9.23 12.94 10.40
CA ALA A 236 9.41 12.82 11.85
C ALA A 236 10.47 11.77 12.23
N PHE A 237 10.63 10.72 11.42
CA PHE A 237 11.58 9.64 11.64
C PHE A 237 12.53 9.48 10.45
N PRO A 238 13.49 10.40 10.23
CA PRO A 238 14.45 10.29 9.13
C PRO A 238 15.37 9.08 9.33
N GLY A 239 15.80 8.46 8.22
CA GLY A 239 16.75 7.36 8.23
C GLY A 239 18.05 7.79 8.91
N ARG A 240 18.60 6.94 9.79
CA ARG A 240 19.88 7.27 10.46
C ARG A 240 20.98 7.37 9.41
N ILE A 241 21.45 8.59 9.14
CA ILE A 241 22.63 8.83 8.32
C ILE A 241 23.86 8.50 9.16
N PRO A 242 24.66 7.49 8.81
CA PRO A 242 25.88 7.17 9.52
C PRO A 242 26.86 8.35 9.41
N SER A 243 27.32 8.85 10.55
CA SER A 243 28.31 9.93 10.65
C SER A 243 29.72 9.46 10.28
N TRP A 244 29.89 8.91 9.06
CA TRP A 244 31.19 8.44 8.55
C TRP A 244 32.25 9.52 8.59
N LYS A 245 31.90 10.78 8.30
CA LYS A 245 32.83 11.91 8.44
C LYS A 245 33.34 12.09 9.88
N ARG A 246 32.49 11.87 10.89
CA ARG A 246 32.89 11.96 12.30
C ARG A 246 33.78 10.78 12.69
N ARG A 247 33.45 9.56 12.23
CA ARG A 247 34.25 8.35 12.47
C ARG A 247 35.60 8.37 11.73
N GLN A 248 35.66 8.86 10.50
CA GLN A 248 36.91 9.06 9.76
C GLN A 248 37.78 10.12 10.44
N LYS A 249 37.21 11.26 10.84
CA LYS A 249 37.96 12.27 11.60
C LYS A 249 38.54 11.71 12.90
N LEU A 250 37.77 10.91 13.64
CA LEU A 250 38.24 10.23 14.85
C LEU A 250 39.31 9.17 14.55
N ALA A 251 39.18 8.41 13.47
CA ALA A 251 40.17 7.41 13.07
C ALA A 251 41.49 8.05 12.63
N VAL A 252 41.44 9.14 11.86
CA VAL A 252 42.62 9.92 11.45
C VAL A 252 43.29 10.56 12.66
N ALA A 253 42.52 11.19 13.55
CA ALA A 253 43.06 11.78 14.79
C ALA A 253 43.73 10.72 15.69
N ASN A 254 43.17 9.51 15.78
CA ASN A 254 43.77 8.40 16.54
C ASN A 254 45.04 7.82 15.88
N LEU A 255 45.15 7.89 14.55
CA LEU A 255 46.37 7.49 13.83
C LEU A 255 47.50 8.51 14.02
N GLU A 256 47.19 9.80 13.99
CA GLU A 256 48.16 10.87 14.29
C GLU A 256 48.66 10.78 15.72
N LYS A 257 47.78 10.49 16.68
CA LYS A 257 48.14 10.30 18.09
C LYS A 257 48.99 9.06 18.39
N LYS A 258 49.06 8.10 17.46
CA LYS A 258 49.91 6.90 17.55
C LYS A 258 51.28 7.09 16.87
N ARG A 259 51.48 8.18 16.12
CA ARG A 259 52.75 8.51 15.45
C ARG A 259 53.65 9.44 16.28
N VAL A 260 53.13 9.98 17.38
CA VAL A 260 53.85 10.77 18.39
C VAL A 260 54.10 9.89 19.60
#